data_AF-A0A958ZK52-F1
#
_entry.id   AF-A0A958ZK52-F1
#
_cell.length_a   1.000
_cell.length_b   1.000
_cell.length_c   1.000
_cell.angle_alpha   90.00
_cell.angle_beta   90.00
_cell.angle_gamma   90.00
#
_symmetry.space_group_name_H-M   'P 1'
#
loop_
_entity.id
_entity.type
_entity.pdbx_description
1 polymer ?
#
loop_
_entity_poly.entity_id
_entity_poly.type
_entity_poly.pdbx_seq_one_letter_code
_entity_poly.pdbx_strand_id
1 'polypeptide(L)' 'FFGESMFHKADNASKYGFITYVNQLKSEGVVIIDCQVYTPHLDSLGAIQIRRAKFIEIIKDNL' A
#
# COMPACT_ATOMS: atom_id res chain seq x y z
N PHE A 1 0.02 6.60 -3.02
CA PHE A 1 -1.16 6.58 -2.13
C PHE A 1 -0.71 6.34 -0.70
N PHE A 2 -1.30 7.02 0.28
CA PHE A 2 -0.96 6.84 1.70
C PHE A 2 -2.08 6.05 2.37
N GLY A 3 -1.79 4.82 2.79
CA GLY A 3 -2.75 3.95 3.44
C GLY A 3 -2.88 4.27 4.92
N GLU A 4 -4.11 4.51 5.39
CA GLU A 4 -4.38 4.79 6.80
C GLU A 4 -4.79 3.52 7.57
N SER A 5 -5.86 2.84 7.15
CA SER A 5 -6.37 1.66 7.85
C SER A 5 -7.29 0.80 6.96
N MET A 6 -7.48 -0.46 7.35
CA MET A 6 -8.41 -1.40 6.74
C MET A 6 -9.14 -2.21 7.82
N PHE A 7 -10.42 -2.49 7.62
CA PHE A 7 -11.23 -3.33 8.50
C PHE A 7 -12.11 -4.28 7.67
N HIS A 8 -12.60 -5.36 8.28
CA HIS A 8 -13.54 -6.27 7.64
C HIS A 8 -14.54 -6.84 8.64
N LYS A 9 -15.73 -7.20 8.16
CA LYS A 9 -16.78 -7.89 8.93
C LYS A 9 -16.91 -9.38 8.57
N ALA A 10 -16.24 -9.81 7.51
CA ALA A 10 -16.24 -11.17 7.00
C ALA A 10 -14.84 -11.50 6.49
N ASP A 11 -14.48 -12.78 6.53
CA ASP A 11 -13.17 -13.27 6.14
C ASP A 11 -12.81 -12.81 4.71
N ASN A 12 -11.55 -12.42 4.53
CA ASN A 12 -10.96 -11.98 3.26
C ASN A 12 -11.58 -10.71 2.62
N ALA A 13 -12.59 -10.08 3.22
CA ALA A 13 -13.22 -8.90 2.61
C ALA A 13 -12.24 -7.72 2.48
N SER A 14 -11.41 -7.45 3.49
CA SER A 14 -10.39 -6.39 3.42
C SER A 14 -9.31 -6.70 2.37
N LYS A 15 -8.92 -7.98 2.23
CA LYS A 15 -7.95 -8.40 1.21
C LYS A 15 -8.50 -8.21 -0.19
N TYR A 16 -9.74 -8.62 -0.43
CA TYR A 16 -10.40 -8.43 -1.72
C TYR A 16 -10.54 -6.94 -2.07
N GLY A 17 -10.97 -6.13 -1.10
CA GLY A 17 -11.03 -4.67 -1.25
C GLY A 17 -9.66 -4.07 -1.59
N PHE A 18 -8.62 -4.48 -0.87
CA PHE A 18 -7.26 -4.01 -1.12
C PHE A 18 -6.73 -4.40 -2.50
N ILE A 19 -6.89 -5.66 -2.91
CA ILE A 19 -6.46 -6.14 -4.25
C ILE A 19 -7.18 -5.37 -5.37
N THR A 20 -8.50 -5.19 -5.22
CA THR A 20 -9.30 -4.43 -6.19
C THR A 20 -8.80 -2.99 -6.28
N TYR A 21 -8.55 -2.36 -5.14
CA TYR A 21 -8.06 -0.99 -5.09
C TYR A 21 -6.65 -0.85 -5.67
N VAL A 22 -5.74 -1.79 -5.39
CA VAL A 22 -4.40 -1.85 -6.01
C VAL A 22 -4.48 -1.89 -7.53
N ASN A 23 -5.42 -2.65 -8.10
CA ASN A 23 -5.59 -2.69 -9.56
C ASN A 23 -6.06 -1.34 -10.12
N GLN A 24 -6.97 -0.66 -9.42
CA GLN A 24 -7.39 0.69 -9.79
C GLN A 24 -6.22 1.68 -9.69
N LEU A 25 -5.49 1.70 -8.58
CA LEU A 25 -4.34 2.57 -8.36
C LEU A 25 -3.28 2.39 -9.46
N LYS A 26 -3.02 1.15 -9.89
CA LYS A 26 -2.13 0.87 -11.03
C LYS A 26 -2.63 1.50 -12.32
N SER A 27 -3.93 1.43 -12.59
CA SER A 27 -4.53 2.07 -13.78
C SER A 27 -4.47 3.60 -13.74
N GLU A 28 -4.44 4.17 -12.54
CA GLU A 28 -4.30 5.61 -12.29
C GLU A 28 -2.83 6.07 -12.27
N GLY A 29 -1.87 5.16 -12.47
CA GLY A 29 -0.43 5.47 -12.50
C GLY A 29 0.20 5.64 -11.11
N VAL A 30 -0.47 5.22 -10.03
CA VAL A 30 0.10 5.28 -8.69
C VAL A 30 1.19 4.21 -8.52
N VAL A 31 2.40 4.66 -8.20
CA VAL A 31 3.60 3.81 -8.16
C VAL A 31 3.95 3.25 -6.77
N ILE A 32 3.37 3.82 -5.70
CA ILE A 32 3.68 3.44 -4.32
C ILE A 32 2.44 3.53 -3.42
N ILE A 33 2.31 2.55 -2.52
CA ILE A 33 1.40 2.59 -1.37
C ILE A 33 2.27 2.67 -0.13
N ASP A 34 2.17 3.78 0.61
CA ASP A 34 2.79 3.90 1.93
C ASP A 34 1.91 3.23 2.97
N CYS A 35 2.49 2.28 3.71
CA CYS A 35 1.82 1.57 4.79
C CYS A 35 2.26 2.05 6.19
N GLN A 36 3.03 3.14 6.26
CA GLN A 36 3.49 3.82 7.48
C GLN A 36 4.32 2.90 8.40
N VAL A 37 3.67 2.09 9.23
CA VAL A 37 4.29 1.20 10.21
C VAL A 37 4.26 -0.23 9.70
N TYR A 38 5.42 -0.89 9.72
CA TYR A 38 5.53 -2.29 9.37
C TYR A 38 4.69 -3.17 10.29
N THR A 39 3.93 -4.11 9.72
CA THR A 39 3.27 -5.18 10.46
C THR A 39 3.40 -6.51 9.70
N PRO A 40 3.41 -7.67 10.38
CA PRO A 40 3.41 -8.98 9.71
C PRO A 40 2.22 -9.17 8.77
N HIS A 41 1.09 -8.51 9.06
CA HIS A 41 -0.06 -8.54 8.16
C HIS A 41 0.25 -7.88 6.82
N LEU A 42 0.87 -6.70 6.83
CA LEU A 42 1.25 -5.98 5.61
C LEU A 42 2.35 -6.72 4.84
N ASP A 43 3.31 -7.32 5.54
CA ASP A 43 4.34 -8.18 4.94
C ASP A 43 3.70 -9.36 4.17
N SER A 44 2.69 -10.01 4.76
CA SER A 44 1.93 -11.07 4.09
C SER A 44 1.15 -10.61 2.84
N LEU A 45 0.92 -9.30 2.70
CA LEU A 45 0.30 -8.68 1.53
C LEU A 45 1.33 -8.17 0.50
N GLY A 46 2.63 -8.38 0.74
CA GLY A 46 3.72 -7.98 -0.13
C GLY A 46 4.34 -6.61 0.18
N ALA A 47 4.07 -6.03 1.36
CA ALA A 47 4.76 -4.82 1.79
C ALA A 47 6.24 -5.10 2.04
N ILE A 48 7.11 -4.16 1.67
CA ILE A 48 8.55 -4.25 1.90
C ILE A 48 9.03 -3.02 2.66
N GLN A 49 10.10 -3.19 3.44
CA GLN A 49 10.79 -2.04 4.03
C GLN A 49 11.75 -1.43 3.01
N ILE A 50 11.70 -0.10 2.87
CA ILE A 50 12.63 0.67 2.06
C ILE A 50 13.33 1.73 2.91
N ARG A 51 14.54 2.12 2.50
CA ARG A 51 15.26 3.22 3.14
C ARG A 51 14.46 4.52 2.97
N ARG A 52 14.39 5.34 4.02
CA ARG A 52 13.71 6.65 3.99
C ARG A 52 14.16 7.53 2.82
N ALA A 53 15.46 7.54 2.49
CA ALA A 53 15.97 8.29 1.34
C ALA A 53 15.30 7.87 0.03
N LYS A 54 15.11 6.55 -0.19
CA LYS A 54 14.44 6.03 -1.39
C LYS A 54 12.95 6.36 -1.40
N PHE A 55 12.30 6.33 -0.24
CA PHE A 55 10.90 6.76 -0.12
C PHE A 55 10.73 8.23 -0.54
N ILE A 56 11.57 9.12 -0.01
CA ILE A 56 11.52 10.55 -0.34
C ILE A 56 11.81 10.82 -1.83
N GLU A 57 12.74 10.07 -2.43
CA GLU A 57 13.02 10.11 -3.87
C GLU A 57 11.76 9.77 -4.68
N ILE A 58 11.10 8.63 -4.37
CA ILE A 58 9.88 8.21 -5.06
C ILE A 58 8.78 9.27 -4.94
N ILE A 59 8.58 9.87 -3.75
CA ILE A 59 7.56 10.91 -3.57
C ILE A 59 7.88 12.15 -4.42
N LYS A 60 9.14 12.58 -4.47
CA LYS A 60 9.55 13.75 -5.28
C LYS A 60 9.36 13.53 -6.78
N ASP A 61 9.63 12.32 -7.26
CA ASP A 61 9.53 11.98 -8.68
C ASP A 61 8.07 11.81 -9.15
N ASN A 62 7.11 11.73 -8.22
CA ASN A 62 5.70 11.45 -8.49
C ASN A 62 4.75 12.49 -7.84
N LEU A 63 5.27 13.68 -7.53
CA LEU A 63 4.51 14.89 -7.22
C LEU A 63 4.20 15.66 -8.52
#